data_AF-M8ATZ0-F1
#
_entry.id   AF-M8ATZ0-F1
#
_cell.length_a   1.000
_cell.length_b   1.000
_cell.length_c   1.000
_cell.angle_alpha   90.00
_cell.angle_beta   90.00
_cell.angle_gamma   90.00
#
_symmetry.space_group_name_H-M   'P 1'
#
loop_
_entity.id
_entity.type
_entity.pdbx_description
1 polymer ?
#
loop_
_entity_poly.entity_id
_entity_poly.type
_entity_poly.pdbx_seq_one_letter_code
_entity_poly.pdbx_strand_id
1 'polypeptide(L)'
;MSGHYLVFDPTVSQHYEVLSVPDIPWSLPTGHISKHACEDKPVSEMEWPPSPYVVDVFSSWTGEWKERSFVREGMAAGTVAGCRSKERRILRYAAYWRGALYVSCEDDFVLRMNLSNDKYQVIQCPQGKKLASYAPRLGKSKKGVYCAFRVARDAFQLWFLNETYGKMDWVLNNDINFEHVPKCPCNFAGGSWILQATVTKS
;
A
#
# COMPACT_ATOMS: atom_id res chain seq x y z
N MET A 1 -9.97 0.01 11.54
CA MET A 1 -9.60 -1.39 11.32
C MET A 1 -8.11 -1.38 11.01
N SER A 2 -7.47 -2.51 10.70
CA SER A 2 -6.09 -2.51 10.20
C SER A 2 -6.02 -3.37 8.94
N GLY A 3 -5.15 -2.98 8.02
CA GLY A 3 -4.81 -3.80 6.86
C GLY A 3 -3.70 -4.79 7.22
N HIS A 4 -3.89 -6.07 6.90
CA HIS A 4 -2.85 -7.09 7.06
C HIS A 4 -2.12 -7.29 5.74
N TYR A 5 -0.80 -7.10 5.75
CA TYR A 5 0.03 -7.18 4.55
C TYR A 5 1.11 -8.23 4.70
N LEU A 6 1.08 -9.20 3.78
CA LEU A 6 2.08 -10.25 3.70
C LEU A 6 3.40 -9.66 3.16
N VAL A 7 4.47 -9.90 3.90
CA VAL A 7 5.83 -9.62 3.50
C VAL A 7 6.55 -10.94 3.33
N PHE A 8 6.92 -11.22 2.09
CA PHE A 8 7.48 -12.50 1.73
C PHE A 8 8.31 -12.39 0.45
N ASP A 9 9.56 -12.86 0.51
CA ASP A 9 10.38 -13.13 -0.67
C ASP A 9 10.61 -14.66 -0.80
N PRO A 10 9.86 -15.34 -1.68
CA PRO A 10 10.03 -16.79 -1.87
C PRO A 10 11.39 -17.17 -2.44
N THR A 11 12.16 -16.21 -2.98
CA THR A 11 13.52 -16.47 -3.51
C THR A 11 14.58 -16.45 -2.43
N VAL A 12 14.27 -15.91 -1.25
CA VAL A 12 15.22 -15.76 -0.12
C VAL A 12 14.90 -16.72 1.01
N SER A 13 13.63 -16.92 1.34
CA SER A 13 13.20 -17.70 2.51
C SER A 13 11.82 -18.30 2.31
N GLN A 14 11.50 -19.38 3.05
CA GLN A 14 10.13 -19.88 3.18
C GLN A 14 9.35 -19.14 4.29
N HIS A 15 10.04 -18.34 5.10
CA HIS A 15 9.45 -17.58 6.17
C HIS A 15 8.90 -16.25 5.65
N TYR A 16 7.68 -15.95 6.07
CA TYR A 16 6.99 -14.70 5.83
C TYR A 16 6.70 -13.97 7.14
N GLU A 17 6.50 -12.67 7.03
CA GLU A 17 5.95 -11.81 8.06
C GLU A 17 4.60 -11.23 7.62
N VAL A 18 3.73 -10.89 8.56
CA VAL A 18 2.49 -10.15 8.26
C VAL A 18 2.46 -8.88 9.10
N LEU A 19 2.40 -7.73 8.44
CA LEU A 19 2.32 -6.43 9.11
C LEU A 19 0.85 -6.00 9.20
N SER A 20 0.40 -5.67 10.41
CA SER A 20 -0.90 -5.04 10.68
C SER A 20 -0.72 -3.52 10.66
N VAL A 21 -0.97 -2.90 9.51
CA VAL A 21 -0.84 -1.45 9.35
C VAL A 21 -2.17 -0.78 9.67
N PRO A 22 -2.23 0.10 10.69
CA PRO A 22 -3.48 0.65 11.17
C PRO A 22 -4.12 1.66 10.19
N ASP A 23 -5.45 1.66 10.17
CA ASP A 23 -6.22 2.70 9.48
C ASP A 23 -6.32 3.96 10.34
N ILE A 24 -6.46 5.13 9.71
CA ILE A 24 -6.96 6.30 10.43
C ILE A 24 -8.44 6.03 10.73
N PRO A 25 -8.83 5.92 12.00
CA PRO A 25 -10.20 5.64 12.35
C PRO A 25 -11.09 6.83 11.98
N TRP A 26 -12.34 6.53 11.59
CA TRP A 26 -13.32 7.57 11.35
C TRP A 26 -13.55 8.43 12.59
N SER A 27 -13.52 7.87 13.79
CA SER A 27 -13.67 8.59 15.06
C SER A 27 -12.37 8.54 15.86
N LEU A 28 -11.79 9.70 16.15
CA LEU A 28 -10.69 9.81 17.11
C LEU A 28 -11.26 9.82 18.54
N PRO A 29 -10.53 9.28 19.54
CA PRO A 29 -9.27 8.56 19.46
C PRO A 29 -9.51 7.04 19.49
N THR A 30 -10.45 6.52 18.71
CA THR A 30 -10.83 5.09 18.81
C THR A 30 -9.87 4.20 18.00
N GLY A 31 -9.48 3.03 18.51
CA GLY A 31 -8.74 2.03 17.74
C GLY A 31 -7.22 2.17 17.83
N HIS A 32 -6.47 1.65 16.86
CA HIS A 32 -5.00 1.55 16.96
C HIS A 32 -4.28 2.91 16.98
N ILE A 33 -4.95 4.00 16.57
CA ILE A 33 -4.36 5.35 16.65
C ILE A 33 -4.09 5.79 18.11
N SER A 34 -4.84 5.24 19.08
CA SER A 34 -4.62 5.53 20.50
C SER A 34 -3.23 5.09 20.97
N LYS A 35 -2.62 4.07 20.33
CA LYS A 35 -1.23 3.65 20.64
C LYS A 35 -0.21 4.75 20.34
N HIS A 36 -0.56 5.75 19.53
CA HIS A 36 0.32 6.85 19.15
C HIS A 36 -0.08 8.19 19.78
N ALA A 37 -1.16 8.22 20.57
CA ALA A 37 -1.62 9.45 21.19
C ALA A 37 -0.72 9.84 22.36
N CYS A 38 -0.30 11.11 22.40
CA CYS A 38 0.33 11.75 23.54
C CYS A 38 -0.72 12.56 24.31
N GLU A 39 -0.69 12.52 25.64
CA GLU A 39 -1.67 13.21 26.50
C GLU A 39 -1.62 14.74 26.36
N ASP A 40 -0.49 15.29 25.92
CA ASP A 40 -0.25 16.74 25.87
C ASP A 40 -0.87 17.45 24.65
N LYS A 41 -1.34 16.71 23.64
CA LYS A 41 -1.89 17.30 22.40
C LYS A 41 -3.11 16.53 21.87
N PRO A 42 -4.10 17.24 21.30
CA PRO A 42 -5.25 16.56 20.71
C PRO A 42 -4.81 15.70 19.51
N VAL A 43 -5.36 14.49 19.40
CA VAL A 43 -5.00 13.52 18.34
C VAL A 43 -5.18 14.10 16.93
N SER A 44 -6.10 15.05 16.74
CA SER A 44 -6.32 15.74 15.47
C SER A 44 -5.12 16.54 14.96
N GLU A 45 -4.30 17.08 15.85
CA GLU A 45 -3.13 17.92 15.52
C GLU A 45 -1.84 17.10 15.34
N MET A 46 -1.88 15.81 15.67
CA MET A 46 -0.72 14.93 15.52
C MET A 46 -0.36 14.78 14.04
N GLU A 47 0.94 14.67 13.77
CA GLU A 47 1.41 14.36 12.44
C GLU A 47 1.00 12.92 12.05
N TRP A 48 0.62 12.74 10.78
CA TRP A 48 0.27 11.45 10.23
C TRP A 48 1.15 11.10 9.01
N PRO A 49 1.60 9.83 8.89
CA PRO A 49 1.66 8.81 9.94
C PRO A 49 2.59 9.25 11.08
N PRO A 50 2.32 8.89 12.34
CA PRO A 50 3.08 9.34 13.50
C PRO A 50 4.47 8.70 13.54
N SER A 51 5.44 9.40 14.13
CA SER A 51 6.80 8.89 14.31
C SER A 51 7.13 8.82 15.81
N PRO A 52 7.42 7.63 16.38
CA PRO A 52 7.48 6.33 15.71
C PRO A 52 6.10 5.76 15.32
N TYR A 53 6.07 5.00 14.23
CA TYR A 53 4.90 4.27 13.76
C TYR A 53 4.98 2.82 14.24
N VAL A 54 4.26 2.54 15.33
CA VAL A 54 4.12 1.21 15.94
C VAL A 54 3.10 0.38 15.16
N VAL A 55 3.46 -0.82 14.76
CA VAL A 55 2.59 -1.81 14.10
C VAL A 55 2.77 -3.19 14.73
N ASP A 56 1.73 -4.02 14.65
CA ASP A 56 1.85 -5.43 15.05
C ASP A 56 2.40 -6.26 13.87
N VAL A 57 3.40 -7.09 14.13
CA VAL A 57 4.07 -7.93 13.14
C VAL A 57 4.00 -9.39 13.55
N PHE A 58 3.37 -10.21 12.72
CA PHE A 58 3.42 -11.66 12.85
C PHE A 58 4.66 -12.22 12.17
N SER A 59 5.36 -13.14 12.82
CA SER A 59 6.44 -13.91 12.20
C SER A 59 6.07 -15.37 12.07
N SER A 60 6.15 -15.92 10.86
CA SER A 60 5.99 -17.37 10.64
C SER A 60 7.13 -18.22 11.22
N TRP A 61 8.28 -17.60 11.52
CA TRP A 61 9.40 -18.30 12.17
C TRP A 61 9.11 -18.59 13.64
N THR A 62 8.55 -17.61 14.36
CA THR A 62 8.24 -17.75 15.79
C THR A 62 6.78 -18.15 16.06
N GLY A 63 5.87 -17.91 15.10
CA GLY A 63 4.43 -18.12 15.26
C GLY A 63 3.75 -17.07 16.13
N GLU A 64 4.37 -15.90 16.34
CA GLU A 64 3.92 -14.89 17.31
C GLU A 64 3.72 -13.52 16.65
N TRP A 65 2.80 -12.74 17.23
CA TRP A 65 2.67 -11.30 16.96
C TRP A 65 3.54 -10.51 17.95
N LYS A 66 4.29 -9.53 17.44
CA LYS A 66 5.10 -8.61 18.24
C LYS A 66 4.92 -7.18 17.75
N GLU A 67 4.95 -6.22 18.66
CA GLU A 67 4.98 -4.82 18.29
C GLU A 67 6.34 -4.45 17.68
N ARG A 68 6.30 -3.64 16.63
CA ARG A 68 7.48 -3.13 15.94
C ARG A 68 7.31 -1.65 15.64
N SER A 69 8.31 -0.86 16.01
CA SER A 69 8.29 0.60 15.87
C SER A 69 9.14 1.04 14.70
N PHE A 70 8.55 1.76 13.76
CA PHE A 70 9.26 2.31 12.60
C PHE A 70 9.47 3.81 12.77
N VAL A 71 10.69 4.31 12.57
CA VAL A 71 10.99 5.76 12.64
C VAL A 71 10.82 6.41 11.27
N ARG A 72 10.18 7.58 11.20
CA ARG A 72 9.98 8.28 9.93
C ARG A 72 11.28 8.91 9.43
N GLU A 73 11.57 8.71 8.16
CA GLU A 73 12.55 9.48 7.40
C GLU A 73 11.84 10.47 6.48
N GLY A 74 12.14 11.76 6.65
CA GLY A 74 11.51 12.84 5.90
C GLY A 74 10.21 13.34 6.51
N MET A 75 9.36 13.93 5.68
CA MET A 75 8.18 14.68 6.11
C MET A 75 6.98 13.79 6.41
N ALA A 76 6.09 14.27 7.29
CA ALA A 76 4.76 13.73 7.46
C ALA A 76 3.93 13.89 6.17
N ALA A 77 2.85 13.12 6.02
CA ALA A 77 1.83 13.40 5.01
C ALA A 77 1.02 14.67 5.35
N GLY A 78 0.85 14.93 6.65
CA GLY A 78 0.10 16.08 7.17
C GLY A 78 -0.26 15.84 8.62
N THR A 79 -1.38 16.43 9.07
CA THR A 79 -1.97 16.13 10.38
C THR A 79 -3.04 15.06 10.26
N VAL A 80 -3.36 14.37 11.36
CA VAL A 80 -4.45 13.40 11.43
C VAL A 80 -5.78 14.02 10.98
N ALA A 81 -6.05 15.28 11.35
CA ALA A 81 -7.26 15.98 10.90
C ALA A 81 -7.30 16.17 9.37
N GLY A 82 -6.17 16.50 8.75
CA GLY A 82 -6.07 16.67 7.30
C GLY A 82 -6.13 15.35 6.52
N CYS A 83 -5.64 14.27 7.13
CA CYS A 83 -5.62 12.92 6.56
C CYS A 83 -6.90 12.12 6.86
N ARG A 84 -7.89 12.73 7.52
CA ARG A 84 -9.12 12.02 7.87
C ARG A 84 -10.01 11.91 6.63
N SER A 85 -9.93 10.78 5.93
CA SER A 85 -10.85 10.46 4.83
C SER A 85 -12.31 10.55 5.27
N LYS A 86 -13.16 11.13 4.41
CA LYS A 86 -14.62 11.24 4.57
C LYS A 86 -15.39 10.01 4.04
N GLU A 87 -14.70 8.99 3.51
CA GLU A 87 -15.32 7.76 3.02
C GLU A 87 -14.49 6.51 3.36
N ARG A 88 -15.17 5.40 3.66
CA ARG A 88 -14.55 4.08 3.82
C ARG A 88 -14.03 3.58 2.48
N ARG A 89 -12.79 3.86 2.12
CA ARG A 89 -12.18 3.29 0.91
C ARG A 89 -11.28 2.13 1.28
N ILE A 90 -11.92 0.97 1.31
CA ILE A 90 -11.41 -0.32 1.83
C ILE A 90 -10.32 -0.95 0.93
N LEU A 91 -9.98 -0.35 -0.23
CA LEU A 91 -9.01 -0.94 -1.15
C LEU A 91 -7.62 -0.39 -0.89
N ARG A 92 -6.91 -1.02 0.04
CA ARG A 92 -5.50 -0.76 0.28
C ARG A 92 -4.66 -1.81 -0.44
N TYR A 93 -3.93 -1.38 -1.46
CA TYR A 93 -3.00 -2.22 -2.20
C TYR A 93 -1.63 -2.12 -1.57
N ALA A 94 -0.92 -3.25 -1.54
CA ALA A 94 0.46 -3.26 -1.10
C ALA A 94 1.33 -4.05 -2.08
N ALA A 95 2.61 -3.70 -2.10
CA ALA A 95 3.64 -4.42 -2.83
C ALA A 95 4.85 -4.57 -1.94
N TYR A 96 5.39 -5.79 -1.83
CA TYR A 96 6.67 -6.02 -1.19
C TYR A 96 7.78 -6.09 -2.24
N TRP A 97 8.80 -5.26 -2.09
CA TRP A 97 9.91 -5.15 -3.04
C TRP A 97 11.21 -4.85 -2.32
N ARG A 98 12.24 -5.67 -2.56
CA ARG A 98 13.62 -5.49 -2.06
C ARG A 98 13.72 -5.12 -0.58
N GLY A 99 13.08 -5.88 0.29
CA GLY A 99 13.17 -5.64 1.75
C GLY A 99 12.23 -4.55 2.28
N ALA A 100 11.48 -3.87 1.41
CA ALA A 100 10.53 -2.84 1.82
C ALA A 100 9.09 -3.20 1.42
N LEU A 101 8.16 -2.93 2.33
CA LEU A 101 6.73 -3.00 2.10
C LEU A 101 6.21 -1.62 1.71
N TYR A 102 5.47 -1.56 0.61
CA TYR A 102 4.83 -0.35 0.11
C TYR A 102 3.33 -0.51 0.28
N VAL A 103 2.66 0.42 0.95
CA VAL A 103 1.22 0.38 1.24
C VAL A 103 0.56 1.65 0.75
N SER A 104 -0.49 1.55 -0.06
CA SER A 104 -1.29 2.70 -0.48
C SER A 104 -2.18 3.18 0.67
N CYS A 105 -2.13 4.48 0.99
CA CYS A 105 -2.95 5.11 2.02
C CYS A 105 -4.04 6.01 1.41
N GLU A 106 -5.08 6.31 2.19
CA GLU A 106 -6.31 6.98 1.73
C GLU A 106 -6.08 8.44 1.28
N ASP A 107 -5.06 9.12 1.82
CA ASP A 107 -4.75 10.53 1.53
C ASP A 107 -3.69 10.70 0.42
N ASP A 108 -3.75 9.82 -0.57
CA ASP A 108 -2.95 9.95 -1.79
C ASP A 108 -1.43 9.97 -1.53
N PHE A 109 -1.00 9.12 -0.59
CA PHE A 109 0.41 8.82 -0.38
C PHE A 109 0.63 7.31 -0.24
N VAL A 110 1.88 6.89 -0.41
CA VAL A 110 2.35 5.52 -0.20
C VAL A 110 3.27 5.50 1.01
N LEU A 111 3.01 4.59 1.92
CA LEU A 111 3.91 4.28 3.03
C LEU A 111 4.94 3.25 2.57
N ARG A 112 6.23 3.59 2.64
CA ARG A 112 7.33 2.64 2.40
C ARG A 112 7.97 2.27 3.72
N MET A 113 7.80 1.04 4.17
CA MET A 113 8.33 0.51 5.44
C MET A 113 9.50 -0.44 5.15
N ASN A 114 10.69 -0.11 5.63
CA ASN A 114 11.88 -0.94 5.48
C ASN A 114 12.06 -1.81 6.73
N LEU A 115 12.02 -3.13 6.52
CA LEU A 115 12.05 -4.12 7.60
C LEU A 115 13.44 -4.41 8.15
N SER A 116 14.50 -3.96 7.46
CA SER A 116 15.88 -4.23 7.86
C SER A 116 16.42 -3.21 8.86
N ASN A 117 15.90 -1.98 8.82
CA ASN A 117 16.40 -0.87 9.64
C ASN A 117 15.30 -0.18 10.45
N ASP A 118 14.08 -0.71 10.43
CA ASP A 118 12.93 -0.19 11.17
C ASP A 118 12.66 1.30 10.89
N LYS A 119 12.78 1.66 9.61
CA LYS A 119 12.47 3.02 9.14
C LYS A 119 11.33 3.00 8.14
N TYR A 120 10.61 4.10 8.05
CA TYR A 120 9.59 4.29 7.03
C TYR A 120 9.66 5.68 6.39
N GLN A 121 9.12 5.78 5.19
CA GLN A 121 9.03 7.02 4.44
C GLN A 121 7.60 7.23 3.93
N VAL A 122 7.20 8.49 3.84
CA VAL A 122 5.96 8.92 3.19
C VAL A 122 6.30 9.37 1.78
N ILE A 123 5.69 8.74 0.78
CA ILE A 123 5.88 9.07 -0.63
C ILE A 123 4.57 9.63 -1.15
N GLN A 124 4.54 10.94 -1.44
CA GLN A 124 3.37 11.57 -2.03
C GLN A 124 3.09 10.96 -3.40
N CYS A 125 1.84 10.63 -3.70
CA CYS A 125 1.48 10.16 -5.03
C CYS A 125 1.69 11.28 -6.07
N PRO A 126 1.88 10.94 -7.36
CA PRO A 126 2.03 11.95 -8.42
C PRO A 126 0.87 12.94 -8.43
N GLN A 127 1.15 14.23 -8.58
CA GLN A 127 0.12 15.25 -8.73
C GLN A 127 -0.50 15.14 -10.13
N GLY A 128 -1.82 14.98 -10.23
CA GLY A 128 -2.51 14.81 -11.52
C GLY A 128 -4.03 14.73 -11.39
N LYS A 129 -4.74 14.79 -12.53
CA LYS A 129 -6.21 14.64 -12.59
C LYS A 129 -6.60 13.20 -12.25
N LYS A 130 -6.71 12.90 -10.96
CA LYS A 130 -7.21 11.62 -10.46
C LYS A 130 -8.73 11.69 -10.39
N LEU A 131 -9.40 10.64 -10.83
CA LEU A 131 -10.81 10.52 -10.54
C LEU A 131 -10.94 10.30 -9.04
N ALA A 132 -11.55 11.27 -8.34
CA ALA A 132 -11.56 11.40 -6.89
C ALA A 132 -12.20 10.22 -6.13
N SER A 133 -12.60 9.14 -6.80
CA SER A 133 -13.23 7.94 -6.25
C SER A 133 -12.38 6.66 -6.30
N TYR A 134 -11.18 6.67 -6.93
CA TYR A 134 -10.37 5.46 -7.08
C TYR A 134 -9.01 5.57 -6.38
N ALA A 135 -8.80 4.71 -5.39
CA ALA A 135 -7.50 4.56 -4.74
C ALA A 135 -6.46 4.05 -5.75
N PRO A 136 -5.21 4.55 -5.69
CA PRO A 136 -4.13 4.03 -6.51
C PRO A 136 -3.94 2.53 -6.34
N ARG A 137 -3.78 1.81 -7.46
CA ARG A 137 -3.44 0.38 -7.40
C ARG A 137 -1.92 0.23 -7.41
N LEU A 138 -1.42 -0.39 -6.35
CA LEU A 138 0.01 -0.64 -6.20
C LEU A 138 0.37 -2.04 -6.69
N GLY A 139 1.49 -2.15 -7.40
CA GLY A 139 2.01 -3.41 -7.89
C GLY A 139 3.52 -3.37 -8.07
N LYS A 140 4.13 -4.50 -8.42
CA LYS A 140 5.57 -4.62 -8.66
C LYS A 140 5.88 -5.38 -9.95
N SER A 141 7.03 -5.08 -10.53
CA SER A 141 7.64 -5.83 -11.63
C SER A 141 9.11 -6.08 -11.34
N LYS A 142 9.83 -6.73 -12.26
CA LYS A 142 11.30 -6.92 -12.17
C LYS A 142 12.07 -5.60 -12.03
N LYS A 143 11.50 -4.48 -12.48
CA LYS A 143 12.13 -3.16 -12.46
C LYS A 143 11.88 -2.38 -11.16
N GLY A 144 10.81 -2.70 -10.42
CA GLY A 144 10.45 -1.99 -9.20
C GLY A 144 8.97 -1.89 -8.95
N VAL A 145 8.59 -0.90 -8.14
CA VAL A 145 7.20 -0.65 -7.73
C VAL A 145 6.52 0.29 -8.73
N TYR A 146 5.25 0.00 -9.01
CA TYR A 146 4.41 0.75 -9.93
C TYR A 146 3.10 1.11 -9.27
N CYS A 147 2.57 2.25 -9.66
CA CYS A 147 1.28 2.73 -9.23
C CYS A 147 0.40 3.04 -10.45
N ALA A 148 -0.78 2.44 -10.50
CA ALA A 148 -1.77 2.70 -11.55
C ALA A 148 -2.89 3.59 -11.00
N PHE A 149 -3.05 4.77 -11.63
CA PHE A 149 -4.09 5.73 -11.31
C PHE A 149 -5.16 5.71 -12.39
N ARG A 150 -6.44 5.69 -11.98
CA ARG A 150 -7.54 5.85 -12.91
C ARG A 150 -7.80 7.35 -13.12
N VAL A 151 -7.63 7.82 -14.35
CA VAL A 151 -7.78 9.23 -14.71
C VAL A 151 -9.07 9.54 -15.48
N ALA A 152 -9.65 8.52 -16.12
CA ALA A 152 -11.00 8.57 -16.69
C ALA A 152 -11.70 7.21 -16.50
N ARG A 153 -12.95 7.08 -16.99
CA ARG A 153 -13.68 5.80 -16.90
C ARG A 153 -12.84 4.65 -17.50
N ASP A 154 -12.27 4.83 -18.68
CA ASP A 154 -11.55 3.75 -19.35
C ASP A 154 -10.07 4.07 -19.53
N ALA A 155 -9.53 5.08 -18.82
CA ALA A 155 -8.13 5.48 -18.93
C ALA A 155 -7.37 5.42 -17.59
N PHE A 156 -6.13 4.95 -17.65
CA PHE A 156 -5.23 4.78 -16.53
C PHE A 156 -3.84 5.34 -16.85
N GLN A 157 -3.19 5.92 -15.84
CA GLN A 157 -1.79 6.29 -15.90
C GLN A 157 -0.97 5.34 -15.03
N LEU A 158 0.10 4.81 -15.60
CA LEU A 158 1.04 3.95 -14.90
C LEU A 158 2.29 4.75 -14.55
N TRP A 159 2.59 4.83 -13.26
CA TRP A 159 3.74 5.54 -12.72
C TRP A 159 4.73 4.55 -12.13
N PHE A 160 6.01 4.74 -12.43
CA PHE A 160 7.11 3.99 -11.86
C PHE A 160 7.71 4.76 -10.69
N LEU A 161 7.96 4.08 -9.57
CA LEU A 161 8.68 4.68 -8.44
C LEU A 161 10.19 4.56 -8.68
N ASN A 162 10.84 5.68 -8.96
CA ASN A 162 12.29 5.73 -9.11
C ASN A 162 12.96 5.93 -7.74
N GLU A 163 13.76 4.94 -7.32
CA GLU A 163 14.44 4.91 -6.03
C GLU A 163 15.94 5.27 -6.10
N THR A 164 16.41 5.84 -7.22
CA THR A 164 17.83 6.15 -7.42
C THR A 164 18.32 7.24 -6.49
N TYR A 165 19.54 7.09 -5.96
CA TYR A 165 20.20 8.06 -5.08
C TYR A 165 19.40 8.42 -3.81
N GLY A 166 18.58 7.49 -3.31
CA GLY A 166 17.78 7.68 -2.10
C GLY A 166 16.58 8.61 -2.27
N LYS A 167 16.33 9.10 -3.50
CA LYS A 167 15.10 9.82 -3.85
C LYS A 167 13.97 8.84 -4.11
N MET A 168 12.73 9.29 -3.98
CA MET A 168 11.51 8.51 -4.17
C MET A 168 10.59 9.27 -5.12
N ASP A 169 10.96 9.32 -6.39
CA ASP A 169 10.31 10.16 -7.38
C ASP A 169 9.42 9.32 -8.30
N TRP A 170 8.17 9.74 -8.49
CA TRP A 170 7.29 9.10 -9.45
C TRP A 170 7.57 9.60 -10.87
N VAL A 171 7.79 8.66 -11.78
CA VAL A 171 8.00 8.92 -13.20
C VAL A 171 6.86 8.33 -14.00
N LEU A 172 6.18 9.14 -14.81
CA LEU A 172 5.13 8.65 -15.70
C LEU A 172 5.75 7.67 -16.69
N ASN A 173 5.25 6.44 -16.68
CA ASN A 173 5.76 5.37 -17.52
C ASN A 173 4.86 5.09 -18.71
N ASN A 174 3.54 5.15 -18.54
CA ASN A 174 2.60 4.89 -19.63
C ASN A 174 1.21 5.50 -19.37
N ASP A 175 0.49 5.81 -20.45
CA ASP A 175 -0.92 6.16 -20.48
C ASP A 175 -1.69 5.07 -21.23
N ILE A 176 -2.67 4.46 -20.56
CA ILE A 176 -3.43 3.33 -21.06
C ILE A 176 -4.87 3.78 -21.23
N ASN A 177 -5.41 3.73 -22.45
CA ASN A 177 -6.81 4.04 -22.74
C ASN A 177 -7.53 2.81 -23.34
N PHE A 178 -8.63 2.41 -22.70
CA PHE A 178 -9.48 1.29 -23.05
C PHE A 178 -10.81 1.71 -23.69
N GLU A 179 -11.02 2.98 -24.05
CA GLU A 179 -12.27 3.45 -24.69
C GLU A 179 -12.67 2.63 -25.92
N HIS A 180 -11.68 2.11 -26.65
CA HIS A 180 -11.89 1.29 -27.84
C HIS A 180 -11.88 -0.22 -27.57
N VAL A 181 -11.69 -0.65 -26.31
CA VAL A 181 -11.70 -2.07 -25.97
C VAL A 181 -13.14 -2.56 -25.88
N PRO A 182 -13.51 -3.62 -26.63
CA PRO A 182 -14.82 -4.22 -26.52
C PRO A 182 -15.11 -4.60 -25.06
N LYS A 183 -16.31 -4.25 -24.57
CA LYS A 183 -16.72 -4.63 -23.22
C LYS A 183 -16.62 -6.14 -23.08
N CYS A 184 -16.05 -6.60 -21.95
CA CYS A 184 -16.03 -8.01 -21.61
C CYS A 184 -17.46 -8.57 -21.76
N PRO A 185 -17.67 -9.65 -22.52
CA PRO A 185 -18.97 -10.29 -22.60
C PRO A 185 -19.38 -10.70 -21.18
N CYS A 186 -20.45 -10.10 -20.66
CA CYS A 186 -20.96 -10.39 -19.32
C CYS A 186 -21.49 -11.84 -19.16
N ASN A 187 -21.47 -12.64 -20.24
CA ASN A 187 -22.00 -13.99 -20.29
C ASN A 187 -20.89 -15.02 -20.53
N PHE A 188 -20.00 -15.21 -19.55
CA PHE A 188 -19.43 -16.54 -19.35
C PHE A 188 -20.48 -17.35 -18.61
N ALA A 189 -21.36 -18.02 -19.35
CA ALA A 189 -22.07 -19.18 -18.82
C ALA A 189 -21.01 -20.10 -18.19
N GLY A 190 -21.24 -20.55 -16.95
CA GLY A 190 -20.27 -21.23 -16.09
C GLY A 190 -19.69 -22.51 -16.68
N GLY A 191 -18.81 -22.38 -17.67
CA GLY A 191 -17.96 -23.43 -18.17
C GLY A 191 -17.00 -23.80 -17.06
N SER A 192 -17.01 -25.08 -16.68
CA SER A 192 -16.08 -25.61 -15.69
C SER A 192 -14.64 -25.35 -16.15
N TRP A 193 -13.82 -24.76 -15.29
CA TRP A 193 -12.40 -24.57 -15.55
C TRP A 193 -11.73 -25.95 -15.66
N ILE A 194 -11.39 -26.39 -16.86
CA ILE A 194 -10.59 -27.61 -17.04
C ILE A 194 -9.14 -27.24 -16.81
N LEU A 195 -8.57 -27.69 -15.69
CA LEU A 195 -7.14 -27.68 -15.46
C LEU A 195 -6.50 -28.64 -16.48
N GLN A 196 -5.85 -28.11 -17.51
CA GLN A 196 -5.04 -28.95 -18.40
C GLN A 196 -3.81 -29.42 -17.63
N ALA A 197 -3.86 -30.65 -17.13
CA ALA A 197 -2.68 -31.35 -16.65
C ALA A 197 -1.74 -31.56 -17.84
N THR A 198 -0.56 -30.96 -17.77
CA THR A 198 0.53 -31.22 -18.71
C THR A 198 0.88 -32.71 -18.63
N VAL A 199 0.70 -33.41 -19.75
CA VAL A 199 1.18 -34.78 -19.92
C VAL A 199 2.70 -34.74 -19.96
N THR A 200 3.35 -35.13 -18.87
CA THR A 200 4.71 -35.66 -18.92
C THR A 200 4.64 -37.14 -19.29
N LYS A 201 5.33 -37.52 -20.36
CA LYS A 201 5.99 -38.81 -20.62
C LYS A 201 6.57 -38.75 -22.03
N SER A 202 7.78 -39.19 -22.33
CA SER A 202 8.98 -39.61 -21.59
C SER A 202 10.04 -39.78 -22.67
#